data_AF-A0A2K2D1W6-F1
#
_entry.id   AF-A0A2K2D1W6-F1
#
_cell.length_a   1.000
_cell.length_b   1.000
_cell.length_c   1.000
_cell.angle_alpha   90.00
_cell.angle_beta   90.00
_cell.angle_gamma   90.00
#
_symmetry.space_group_name_H-M   'P 1'
#
loop_
_entity.id
_entity.type
_entity.pdbx_description
1 polymer ?
#
loop_
_entity_poly.entity_id
_entity_poly.type
_entity_poly.pdbx_seq_one_letter_code
_entity_poly.pdbx_strand_id
1 'polypeptide(L)'
;MPNDKWCPFCYATEESATHLLLDCRKGVASIIPLTLWETWKERNRRTFQHKLLLPSAVLLLIKGEAALWNRTGAGLGELVSGDDDVH
;
A
#
# COMPACT_ATOMS: atom_id res chain seq x y z
N MET A 1 5.46 0.48 20.21
CA MET A 1 4.33 0.13 19.35
C MET A 1 3.08 0.86 19.85
N PRO A 2 2.77 2.10 19.40
CA PRO A 2 1.56 2.77 19.84
C PRO A 2 0.40 2.46 18.88
N ASN A 3 -0.43 1.50 19.29
CA ASN A 3 -1.85 1.37 18.98
C ASN A 3 -2.25 1.12 17.50
N ASP A 4 -2.02 -0.12 17.03
CA ASP A 4 -2.43 -0.66 15.71
C ASP A 4 -3.95 -0.74 15.47
N LYS A 5 -4.76 -0.16 16.36
CA LYS A 5 -6.21 -0.20 16.27
C LYS A 5 -6.77 0.91 15.40
N TRP A 6 -6.02 1.98 15.15
CA TRP A 6 -6.54 3.13 14.40
C TRP A 6 -6.41 2.92 12.90
N CYS A 7 -7.43 3.34 12.17
CA CYS A 7 -7.44 3.26 10.72
C CYS A 7 -6.21 3.94 10.10
N PRO A 8 -5.38 3.24 9.30
CA PRO A 8 -4.15 3.78 8.73
C PRO A 8 -4.37 4.75 7.55
N PHE A 9 -5.63 5.05 7.22
CA PHE A 9 -6.00 5.94 6.10
C PHE A 9 -6.63 7.27 6.54
N CYS A 10 -6.99 7.39 7.82
CA CYS A 10 -7.51 8.66 8.34
C CYS A 10 -7.18 8.93 9.81
N TYR A 11 -6.65 7.94 10.55
CA TYR A 11 -6.40 7.95 11.99
C TYR A 11 -7.56 8.47 12.88
N ALA A 12 -8.78 8.52 12.36
CA ALA A 12 -9.92 9.15 13.04
C ALA A 12 -10.75 8.16 13.86
N THR A 13 -10.76 6.87 13.50
CA THR A 13 -11.53 5.82 14.19
C THR A 13 -10.73 4.52 14.27
N GLU A 14 -11.21 3.58 15.09
CA GLU A 14 -10.71 2.20 15.08
C GLU A 14 -10.94 1.55 13.70
N GLU A 15 -10.01 0.70 13.27
CA GLU A 15 -10.07 -0.02 12.00
C GLU A 15 -11.25 -1.01 12.02
N SER A 16 -12.15 -0.83 11.07
CA SER A 16 -13.27 -1.73 10.83
C SER A 16 -13.51 -1.84 9.33
N ALA A 17 -13.92 -3.01 8.85
CA ALA A 17 -14.24 -3.23 7.45
C ALA A 17 -15.27 -2.21 6.91
N THR A 18 -16.25 -1.81 7.73
CA THR A 18 -17.24 -0.80 7.34
C THR A 18 -16.61 0.57 7.14
N HIS A 19 -15.74 0.99 8.07
CA HIS A 19 -15.03 2.25 8.02
C HIS A 19 -14.05 2.32 6.84
N LEU A 20 -13.30 1.23 6.60
CA LEU A 20 -12.37 1.12 5.48
C LEU A 20 -13.08 1.23 4.12
N LEU A 21 -14.23 0.56 3.97
CA LEU A 21 -14.95 0.48 2.70
C LEU A 21 -15.83 1.69 2.41
N LEU A 22 -16.32 2.39 3.43
CA LEU A 22 -17.25 3.53 3.28
C LEU A 22 -16.54 4.87 3.42
N ASP A 23 -15.81 5.07 4.52
CA ASP A 23 -15.22 6.36 4.88
C ASP A 23 -13.83 6.54 4.27
N CYS A 24 -13.02 5.47 4.27
CA CYS A 24 -11.67 5.47 3.69
C CYS A 24 -11.61 4.95 2.24
N ARG A 25 -12.75 4.98 1.54
CA ARG A 25 -12.91 4.41 0.19
C ARG A 25 -11.86 4.89 -0.80
N LYS A 26 -11.40 6.14 -0.72
CA LYS A 26 -10.39 6.68 -1.64
C LYS A 26 -9.01 6.02 -1.47
N GLY A 27 -8.60 5.78 -0.23
CA GLY A 27 -7.34 5.09 0.08
C GLY A 27 -7.39 3.60 -0.29
N VAL A 28 -8.50 2.93 0.04
CA VAL A 28 -8.69 1.51 -0.31
C VAL A 28 -8.85 1.31 -1.81
N ALA A 29 -9.62 2.16 -2.50
CA ALA A 29 -9.82 2.07 -3.95
C ALA A 29 -8.56 2.38 -4.75
N SER A 30 -7.52 2.98 -4.16
CA SER A 30 -6.24 3.24 -4.83
C SER A 30 -5.19 2.16 -4.52
N ILE A 31 -5.14 1.62 -3.30
CA ILE A 31 -4.15 0.58 -2.95
C ILE A 31 -4.43 -0.77 -3.62
N ILE A 32 -5.71 -1.15 -3.80
CA ILE A 32 -6.10 -2.41 -4.45
C ILE A 32 -5.61 -2.48 -5.91
N PRO A 33 -5.94 -1.52 -6.79
CA PRO A 33 -5.45 -1.55 -8.16
C PRO A 33 -3.92 -1.39 -8.25
N LEU A 34 -3.28 -0.61 -7.37
CA LEU A 34 -1.81 -0.54 -7.29
C LEU A 34 -1.18 -1.90 -6.98
N THR A 35 -1.70 -2.59 -5.97
CA THR A 35 -1.19 -3.92 -5.57
C THR A 35 -1.37 -4.94 -6.69
N LEU A 36 -2.55 -4.93 -7.35
CA LEU A 36 -2.82 -5.79 -8.50
C LEU A 36 -1.88 -5.48 -9.67
N TRP A 37 -1.62 -4.20 -9.92
CA TRP A 37 -0.70 -3.75 -10.97
C TRP A 37 0.74 -4.20 -10.72
N GLU A 38 1.28 -4.02 -9.50
CA GLU A 38 2.63 -4.50 -9.16
C GLU A 38 2.75 -6.02 -9.26
N THR A 39 1.72 -6.74 -8.80
CA THR A 39 1.67 -8.20 -8.90
C THR A 39 1.67 -8.66 -10.36
N TRP A 40 0.90 -7.98 -11.21
CA TRP A 40 0.87 -8.25 -12.64
C TRP A 40 2.23 -7.96 -13.30
N LYS A 41 2.87 -6.83 -12.98
CA LYS A 41 4.22 -6.49 -13.48
C LYS A 41 5.23 -7.56 -13.07
N GLU A 42 5.23 -8.01 -11.82
CA GLU A 42 6.15 -9.05 -11.36
C GLU A 42 5.88 -10.39 -12.08
N ARG A 43 4.62 -10.79 -12.27
CA ARG A 43 4.29 -11.98 -13.08
C ARG A 43 4.85 -11.88 -14.49
N ASN A 44 4.68 -10.74 -15.15
CA ASN A 44 5.24 -10.52 -16.48
C ASN A 44 6.78 -10.55 -16.48
N ARG A 45 7.40 -9.98 -15.45
CA ARG A 45 8.85 -10.02 -15.28
C ARG A 45 9.39 -11.44 -15.17
N ARG A 46 8.67 -12.31 -14.46
CA ARG A 46 9.02 -13.74 -14.34
C ARG A 46 8.85 -14.49 -15.65
N THR A 47 7.74 -14.26 -16.35
CA THR A 47 7.42 -14.99 -17.58
C THR A 47 8.27 -14.52 -18.77
N PHE A 48 8.41 -13.21 -18.96
CA PHE A 48 9.02 -12.64 -20.17
C PHE A 48 10.48 -12.22 -20.00
N GLN A 49 10.93 -11.95 -18.77
CA GLN A 49 12.32 -11.55 -18.50
C GLN A 49 13.09 -12.57 -17.68
N HIS A 50 12.44 -13.64 -17.21
CA HIS A 50 13.03 -14.68 -16.36
C HIS A 50 13.70 -14.14 -15.09
N LYS A 51 13.21 -13.02 -14.57
CA LYS A 51 13.71 -12.41 -13.32
C LYS A 51 12.72 -12.63 -12.19
N LEU A 52 13.24 -12.93 -10.99
CA LEU A 52 12.43 -13.16 -9.78
C LEU A 52 12.74 -12.09 -8.72
N LEU A 53 11.72 -11.43 -8.17
CA LEU A 53 11.86 -10.58 -6.99
C LEU A 53 11.38 -11.39 -5.79
N LEU A 54 11.98 -11.10 -4.63
CA LEU A 54 11.40 -11.54 -3.37
C LEU A 54 10.07 -10.81 -3.14
N PRO A 55 9.10 -11.45 -2.48
CA PRO A 55 7.82 -10.80 -2.13
C PRO A 55 8.01 -9.47 -1.39
N SER A 56 9.02 -9.39 -0.51
CA SER A 56 9.37 -8.16 0.20
C SER A 56 9.82 -7.03 -0.74
N ALA A 57 10.55 -7.36 -1.81
CA ALA A 57 10.95 -6.37 -2.80
C ALA A 57 9.76 -5.85 -3.62
N VAL A 58 8.76 -6.70 -3.91
CA VAL A 58 7.50 -6.25 -4.55
C VAL A 58 6.71 -5.34 -3.61
N LEU A 59 6.68 -5.65 -2.31
CA LEU A 59 6.06 -4.78 -1.30
C LEU A 59 6.71 -3.40 -1.24
N LEU A 60 8.04 -3.33 -1.33
CA LEU A 60 8.77 -2.05 -1.39
C LEU A 60 8.42 -1.23 -2.65
N LEU A 61 8.19 -1.89 -3.79
CA LEU A 61 7.72 -1.21 -5.01
C LEU A 61 6.32 -0.62 -4.82
N ILE A 62 5.40 -1.38 -4.21
CA ILE A 62 4.05 -0.90 -3.87
C ILE A 62 4.13 0.31 -2.92
N LYS A 63 4.91 0.22 -1.83
CA LYS A 63 5.11 1.34 -0.89
C LYS A 63 5.68 2.57 -1.62
N GLY A 64 6.65 2.38 -2.52
CA GLY A 64 7.27 3.45 -3.30
C GLY A 64 6.31 4.13 -4.27
N GLU A 65 5.49 3.38 -5.00
CA GLU A 65 4.48 3.94 -5.91
C GLU A 65 3.36 4.65 -5.12
N ALA A 66 2.90 4.08 -4.00
CA ALA A 66 1.94 4.74 -3.12
C ALA A 66 2.47 6.09 -2.60
N ALA A 67 3.74 6.14 -2.17
CA ALA A 67 4.40 7.37 -1.74
C ALA A 67 4.48 8.42 -2.87
N LEU A 68 4.68 7.98 -4.12
CA LEU A 68 4.71 8.88 -5.27
C LEU A 68 3.34 9.50 -5.55
N TRP A 69 2.28 8.70 -5.48
CA TRP A 69 0.90 9.15 -5.69
C TRP A 69 0.46 10.14 -4.59
N ASN A 70 1.06 10.06 -3.40
CA ASN A 70 0.87 11.04 -2.33
C ASN A 70 1.42 12.40 -2.68
N ARG A 71 2.66 12.41 -3.18
CA ARG A 71 3.33 13.64 -3.57
C ARG A 71 2.61 14.35 -4.72
N THR A 72 1.89 13.62 -5.56
CA THR A 72 1.09 14.19 -6.66
C THR A 72 -0.34 14.54 -6.27
N GLY A 73 -0.72 14.41 -4.99
CA GLY A 73 -2.04 14.80 -4.48
C GLY A 73 -3.16 13.79 -4.73
N ALA A 74 -2.83 12.55 -5.12
CA ALA A 74 -3.82 11.50 -5.37
C ALA A 74 -4.38 10.83 -4.08
N GLY A 75 -3.87 11.22 -2.89
CA GLY A 75 -4.53 10.91 -1.61
C GLY A 75 -4.31 9.51 -1.03
N LEU A 76 -3.13 8.90 -1.22
CA LEU A 76 -2.69 7.64 -0.59
C LEU A 76 -1.87 7.89 0.72
N GLY A 77 -1.96 9.11 1.28
CA GLY A 77 -0.96 9.85 2.09
C GLY A 77 -0.24 9.09 3.19
N GLU A 78 -0.89 8.04 3.68
CA GLU A 78 -0.79 7.61 5.05
C GLU A 78 -0.36 6.14 5.20
N LEU A 79 -0.22 5.42 4.08
CA LEU A 79 0.25 4.03 4.03
C LEU A 79 1.77 3.87 4.23
N VAL A 80 2.53 4.97 4.22
CA VAL A 80 4.00 4.98 4.15
C VAL A 80 4.65 5.25 5.50
N SER A 81 3.88 5.62 6.54
CA SER A 81 4.39 6.00 7.87
C SER A 81 4.74 4.80 8.78
N GLY A 82 4.62 3.56 8.31
CA GLY A 82 5.06 2.39 9.06
C GLY A 82 6.56 2.17 8.94
N ASP A 83 7.32 2.74 9.89
CA ASP A 83 8.76 2.56 10.04
C ASP A 83 9.12 1.07 10.24
N ASP A 84 9.80 0.50 9.25
CA ASP A 84 10.48 -0.80 9.34
C ASP A 84 11.84 -0.62 10.06
N ASP A 85 11.84 -0.24 11.35
CA ASP A 85 13.06 -0.18 12.16
C ASP A 85 13.34 -1.56 12.80
N VAL A 86 14.15 -2.35 12.09
CA VAL A 86 14.86 -3.49 12.68
C VAL A 86 16.06 -2.93 13.44
N HIS A 87 15.99 -2.96 14.78
CA HIS A 87 17.19 -3.03 15.62
C HIS A 87 17.01 -3.94 16.82
#